data_AF-A0A2P5I3F0-F1
#
_entry.id   AF-A0A2P5I3F0-F1
#
_cell.length_a   1.000
_cell.length_b   1.000
_cell.length_c   1.000
_cell.angle_alpha   90.00
_cell.angle_beta   90.00
_cell.angle_gamma   90.00
#
_symmetry.space_group_name_H-M   'P 1'
#
loop_
_entity.id
_entity.type
_entity.pdbx_description
1 polymer ?
#
loop_
_entity_poly.entity_id
_entity_poly.type
_entity_poly.pdbx_seq_one_letter_code
_entity_poly.pdbx_strand_id
1 'polypeptide(L)'
;MQFPTLALLASIMAAAVSAQSCSYVVGSYLSQCIQGNNMYCSGNRNACPRGITDSFDATATKANENACVGRRAGEGCTQTIACCS
;
A
#
# COMPACT_ATOMS: atom_id res chain seq x y z
N MET A 1 36.67 36.16 -15.58
CA MET A 1 35.81 35.24 -16.37
C MET A 1 35.89 33.87 -15.69
N GLN A 2 35.23 33.68 -14.54
CA GLN A 2 33.88 33.14 -14.35
C GLN A 2 33.74 31.68 -14.80
N PHE A 3 33.91 30.76 -13.84
CA PHE A 3 33.39 29.39 -13.92
C PHE A 3 32.17 29.32 -12.99
N PRO A 4 31.00 28.87 -13.47
CA PRO A 4 29.77 28.95 -12.71
C PRO A 4 29.74 27.90 -11.60
N THR A 5 29.44 28.37 -10.39
CA THR A 5 28.77 27.65 -9.32
C THR A 5 27.43 27.08 -9.81
N LEU A 6 27.11 25.81 -9.53
CA LEU A 6 25.78 25.32 -9.07
C LEU A 6 25.71 23.78 -9.04
N ALA A 7 24.87 23.27 -8.14
CA ALA A 7 24.51 21.87 -7.84
C ALA A 7 25.41 21.20 -6.78
N LEU A 8 25.28 21.50 -5.47
CA LEU A 8 24.14 21.08 -4.63
C LEU A 8 23.75 19.62 -4.90
N LEU A 9 24.62 18.67 -4.55
CA LEU A 9 24.20 17.28 -4.37
C LEU A 9 23.59 17.16 -2.98
N ALA A 10 22.26 17.07 -3.01
CA ALA A 10 21.36 16.98 -1.90
C ALA A 10 21.79 15.90 -0.89
N SER A 11 21.73 16.31 0.37
CA SER A 11 21.59 15.49 1.58
C SER A 11 21.01 14.11 1.29
N ILE A 12 21.85 13.09 1.48
CA ILE A 12 21.43 11.70 1.60
C ILE A 12 20.66 11.62 2.92
N MET A 13 19.36 11.90 2.88
CA MET A 13 18.44 11.36 3.88
C MET A 13 18.37 9.86 3.63
N ALA A 14 19.39 9.15 4.12
CA ALA A 14 19.22 7.78 4.52
C ALA A 14 18.29 7.84 5.74
N ALA A 15 17.00 8.02 5.49
CA ALA A 15 15.99 7.59 6.41
C ALA A 15 16.23 6.09 6.57
N ALA A 16 16.94 5.73 7.64
CA ALA A 16 16.85 4.41 8.20
C ALA A 16 15.37 4.23 8.58
N VAL A 17 14.56 3.84 7.59
CA VAL A 17 13.32 3.13 7.84
C VAL A 17 13.79 1.91 8.60
N SER A 18 13.65 1.98 9.92
CA SER A 18 13.56 0.82 10.78
C SER A 18 12.66 -0.16 10.03
N ALA A 19 13.26 -1.25 9.55
CA ALA A 19 12.57 -2.27 8.78
C ALA A 19 11.53 -2.92 9.70
N GLN A 20 10.36 -2.30 9.80
CA GLN A 20 9.19 -2.90 10.38
C GLN A 20 8.93 -4.15 9.54
N SER A 21 9.03 -5.33 10.14
CA SER A 21 8.78 -6.58 9.44
C SER A 21 7.28 -6.69 9.20
N CYS A 22 6.82 -6.19 8.05
CA CYS A 22 5.46 -6.34 7.60
C CYS A 22 5.28 -7.70 6.92
N SER A 23 4.31 -8.48 7.40
CA SER A 23 3.77 -9.61 6.65
C SER A 23 2.56 -9.15 5.85
N TYR A 24 2.32 -9.74 4.68
CA TYR A 24 1.16 -9.39 3.85
C TYR A 24 0.20 -10.57 3.81
N VAL A 25 -1.04 -10.31 4.22
CA VAL A 25 -2.13 -11.28 4.15
C VAL A 25 -3.05 -10.90 3.00
N VAL A 26 -3.55 -11.92 2.31
CA VAL A 26 -4.51 -11.75 1.21
C VAL A 26 -5.83 -12.39 1.59
N GLY A 27 -6.94 -11.74 1.25
CA GLY A 27 -8.27 -12.29 1.46
C GLY A 27 -9.25 -11.80 0.41
N SER A 28 -10.21 -12.65 0.05
CA SER A 28 -11.22 -12.36 -0.99
C SER A 28 -12.67 -12.52 -0.51
N TYR A 29 -12.89 -12.97 0.73
CA TYR A 29 -14.22 -13.44 1.18
C TYR A 29 -15.27 -12.34 1.29
N LEU A 30 -14.87 -11.09 1.56
CA LEU A 30 -15.78 -9.94 1.70
C LEU A 30 -15.33 -8.71 0.90
N SER A 31 -14.25 -8.85 0.13
CA SER A 31 -13.61 -7.72 -0.55
C SER A 31 -14.21 -7.50 -1.92
N GLN A 32 -14.55 -6.25 -2.18
CA GLN A 32 -15.14 -5.80 -3.43
C GLN A 32 -14.50 -4.47 -3.86
N CYS A 33 -14.49 -4.25 -5.17
CA CYS A 33 -13.97 -3.02 -5.73
C CYS A 33 -14.90 -1.86 -5.40
N ILE A 34 -14.37 -0.85 -4.74
CA ILE A 34 -15.09 0.38 -4.41
C ILE A 34 -14.53 1.55 -5.23
N GLN A 35 -15.42 2.47 -5.61
CA GLN A 35 -15.05 3.67 -6.36
C GLN A 35 -14.70 4.79 -5.37
N GLY A 36 -13.42 5.16 -5.32
CA GLY A 36 -12.93 6.41 -4.72
C GLY A 36 -12.33 7.31 -5.79
N ASN A 37 -11.16 7.90 -5.51
CA ASN A 37 -10.35 8.56 -6.54
C ASN A 37 -9.85 7.56 -7.60
N ASN A 38 -9.47 6.37 -7.16
CA ASN A 38 -9.19 5.21 -7.99
C ASN A 38 -10.13 4.06 -7.59
N MET A 39 -10.24 3.06 -8.46
CA MET A 39 -10.83 1.78 -8.08
C MET A 39 -9.92 1.08 -7.08
N TYR A 40 -10.47 0.63 -5.96
CA TYR A 40 -9.71 0.05 -4.86
C TYR A 40 -10.42 -1.16 -4.25
N CYS A 41 -9.67 -2.23 -3.99
CA CYS A 41 -10.21 -3.43 -3.37
C CYS A 41 -10.35 -3.25 -1.85
N SER A 42 -11.58 -3.33 -1.31
CA SER A 42 -11.85 -3.13 0.12
C SER A 42 -12.97 -4.02 0.62
N GLY A 43 -12.93 -4.39 1.91
CA GLY A 43 -14.02 -5.11 2.58
C GLY A 43 -13.57 -6.02 3.72
N ASN A 44 -12.36 -6.59 3.63
CA ASN A 44 -11.79 -7.37 4.73
C ASN A 44 -11.34 -6.44 5.86
N ARG A 45 -11.57 -6.91 7.09
CA ARG A 45 -11.18 -6.28 8.34
C ARG A 45 -10.74 -7.35 9.33
N ASN A 46 -9.83 -6.98 10.23
CA ASN A 46 -9.22 -7.88 11.22
C ASN A 46 -8.58 -9.11 10.56
N ALA A 47 -7.90 -8.89 9.43
CA ALA A 47 -7.22 -9.98 8.72
C ALA A 47 -5.86 -10.30 9.34
N CYS A 48 -5.25 -9.32 10.01
CA CYS A 48 -4.00 -9.54 10.71
C CYS A 48 -4.17 -10.43 11.96
N PRO A 49 -3.12 -11.19 12.34
CA PRO A 49 -3.12 -11.95 13.58
C PRO A 49 -3.45 -11.08 14.79
N ARG A 50 -4.03 -11.70 15.81
CA ARG A 50 -4.47 -11.02 17.03
C ARG A 50 -3.35 -10.18 17.64
N GLY A 51 -3.63 -8.89 17.85
CA GLY A 51 -2.66 -7.93 18.40
C GLY A 51 -1.90 -7.12 17.34
N ILE A 52 -2.08 -7.43 16.06
CA ILE A 52 -1.54 -6.64 14.94
C ILE A 52 -2.70 -5.92 14.27
N THR A 53 -2.53 -4.62 14.03
CA THR A 53 -3.52 -3.79 13.35
C THR A 53 -3.39 -3.95 11.84
N ASP A 54 -4.54 -4.07 11.16
CA ASP A 54 -4.60 -3.99 9.71
C ASP A 54 -4.05 -2.65 9.22
N SER A 55 -3.02 -2.70 8.37
CA SER A 55 -2.44 -1.52 7.74
C SER A 55 -2.52 -1.63 6.22
N PHE A 56 -2.54 -0.48 5.55
CA PHE A 56 -2.53 -0.35 4.10
C PHE A 56 -1.36 0.55 3.71
N ASP A 57 -0.15 0.00 3.81
CA ASP A 57 1.05 0.68 3.35
C ASP A 57 1.03 0.88 1.81
N ALA A 58 2.06 1.51 1.27
CA ALA A 58 2.14 1.76 -0.18
C ALA A 58 2.06 0.46 -1.01
N THR A 59 2.62 -0.64 -0.52
CA THR A 59 2.63 -1.95 -1.20
C THR A 59 1.22 -2.53 -1.24
N ALA A 60 0.56 -2.64 -0.09
CA ALA A 60 -0.81 -3.13 0.03
C ALA A 60 -1.78 -2.23 -0.74
N THR A 61 -1.60 -0.92 -0.67
CA THR A 61 -2.41 0.06 -1.42
C THR A 61 -2.32 -0.21 -2.92
N LYS A 62 -1.10 -0.32 -3.46
CA LYS A 62 -0.89 -0.58 -4.89
C LYS A 62 -1.48 -1.92 -5.33
N ALA A 63 -1.31 -2.95 -4.51
CA ALA A 63 -1.90 -4.27 -4.78
C ALA A 63 -3.43 -4.21 -4.85
N ASN A 64 -4.06 -3.45 -3.95
CA ASN A 64 -5.52 -3.28 -3.89
C ASN A 64 -6.08 -2.44 -5.03
N GLU A 65 -5.35 -1.43 -5.51
CA GLU A 65 -5.69 -0.70 -6.73
C GLU A 65 -5.62 -1.64 -7.95
N ASN A 66 -4.50 -2.36 -8.08
CA ASN A 66 -4.27 -3.30 -9.19
C ASN A 66 -5.32 -4.42 -9.23
N ALA A 67 -5.78 -4.90 -8.07
CA ALA A 67 -6.82 -5.93 -7.98
C ALA A 67 -8.15 -5.52 -8.63
N CYS A 68 -8.38 -4.22 -8.82
CA CYS A 68 -9.60 -3.66 -9.39
C CYS A 68 -9.42 -3.04 -10.78
N VAL A 69 -8.24 -3.15 -11.40
CA VAL A 69 -8.03 -2.70 -12.78
C VAL A 69 -8.91 -3.50 -13.74
N GLY A 70 -9.69 -2.80 -14.57
CA GLY A 70 -10.62 -3.41 -15.52
C GLY A 70 -11.89 -4.01 -14.90
N ARG A 71 -12.08 -3.90 -13.59
CA ARG A 71 -13.28 -4.34 -12.87
C ARG A 71 -14.23 -3.17 -12.62
N ARG A 72 -15.51 -3.47 -12.39
CA ARG A 72 -16.51 -2.48 -12.00
C ARG A 72 -16.67 -2.42 -10.48
N ALA A 73 -17.27 -1.34 -9.98
CA ALA A 73 -17.62 -1.22 -8.58
C ALA A 73 -18.60 -2.32 -8.16
N GLY A 74 -18.40 -2.92 -6.99
CA GLY A 74 -19.17 -4.04 -6.47
C GLY A 74 -18.72 -5.41 -6.95
N GLU A 75 -17.78 -5.52 -7.90
CA GLU A 75 -17.18 -6.79 -8.26
C GLU A 75 -16.22 -7.29 -7.16
N GLY A 76 -16.21 -8.59 -6.93
CA GLY A 76 -15.29 -9.21 -5.98
C GLY A 76 -13.82 -9.04 -6.39
N CYS A 77 -12.95 -8.89 -5.40
CA CYS A 77 -11.51 -8.71 -5.58
C CYS A 77 -10.72 -9.36 -4.44
N THR A 78 -9.41 -9.54 -4.63
CA THR A 78 -8.51 -10.02 -3.56
C THR A 78 -7.83 -8.82 -2.92
N GLN A 79 -8.11 -8.59 -1.63
CA GLN A 79 -7.53 -7.50 -0.87
C GLN A 79 -6.25 -7.97 -0.19
N THR A 80 -5.20 -7.18 -0.33
CA THR A 80 -3.91 -7.30 0.36
C THR A 80 -3.90 -6.37 1.57
N ILE A 81 -3.50 -6.88 2.73
CA ILE A 81 -3.42 -6.13 3.99
C ILE A 81 -2.00 -6.31 4.54
N ALA A 82 -1.38 -5.21 4.95
CA ALA A 82 -0.08 -5.21 5.61
C ALA A 82 -0.29 -5.40 7.11
N CYS A 83 0.35 -6.42 7.66
CA CYS A 83 0.38 -6.77 9.08
C CYS A 83 1.78 -6.53 9.60
N CYS A 84 2.02 -5.30 10.06
CA CYS A 84 3.30 -4.85 10.57
C CYS A 84 3.29 -4.91 12.11
N SER A 85 4.27 -5.62 12.68
CA SER A 85 4.51 -5.68 14.13
C SER A 85 5.66 -4.78 14.53
#